data_AF-A0A7X0DYJ6-F1
#
_entry.id   AF-A0A7X0DYJ6-F1
#
_cell.length_a   1.000
_cell.length_b   1.000
_cell.length_c   1.000
_cell.angle_alpha   90.00
_cell.angle_beta   90.00
_cell.angle_gamma   90.00
#
_symmetry.space_group_name_H-M   'P 1'
#
loop_
_entity.id
_entity.type
_entity.pdbx_description
1 polymer ?
#
loop_
_entity_poly.entity_id
_entity_poly.type
_entity_poly.pdbx_seq_one_letter_code
_entity_poly.pdbx_strand_id
1 'polypeptide(L)'
;MIAKNLPVMQLVKFRRLSERSRLTFTNNLKIPKKPKSESGGGNYWVRSVSGISNAFKNKDNKFIQEKIEAVTSVYDSAKLDGTITMYKRNLEILHNYIDFDFSTWCPPGDLQFLANPQLTLIVNDLSIQIIPNHIFSYEHKGEQKMGGIWFVCWLDGFKQDDLGIFSEALFRYLSFLYSREYKIDPNYCSIVDILTMERLSYQQVLEGKIAPLLEHTINTLNKYL
;
A
#
# COMPACT_ATOMS: atom_id res chain seq x y z
N MET A 1 -21.90 15.12 -5.35
CA MET A 1 -21.26 14.61 -4.12
C MET A 1 -20.73 13.21 -4.41
N ILE A 2 -19.40 13.01 -4.42
CA ILE A 2 -18.80 11.70 -4.71
C ILE A 2 -18.93 10.86 -3.44
N ALA A 3 -19.92 9.97 -3.41
CA ALA A 3 -20.27 9.15 -2.25
C ALA A 3 -19.26 8.02 -1.95
N LYS A 4 -18.01 8.12 -2.40
CA LYS A 4 -17.09 6.97 -2.43
C LYS A 4 -15.70 7.31 -1.95
N ASN A 5 -15.28 6.60 -0.91
CA ASN A 5 -13.90 6.55 -0.47
C ASN A 5 -13.07 5.91 -1.59
N LEU A 6 -12.14 6.68 -2.16
CA LEU A 6 -11.31 6.27 -3.28
C LEU A 6 -9.95 5.79 -2.75
N PRO A 7 -9.59 4.51 -2.87
CA PRO A 7 -8.27 4.03 -2.45
C PRO A 7 -7.14 4.75 -3.19
N VAL A 8 -6.01 5.00 -2.52
CA VAL A 8 -4.81 5.59 -3.16
C VAL A 8 -4.38 4.81 -4.41
N MET A 9 -4.52 3.48 -4.39
CA MET A 9 -4.28 2.61 -5.55
C MET A 9 -5.09 3.03 -6.78
N GLN A 10 -6.32 3.52 -6.61
CA GLN A 10 -7.16 3.99 -7.70
C GLN A 10 -6.71 5.35 -8.24
N LEU A 11 -6.11 6.22 -7.41
CA LEU A 11 -5.48 7.46 -7.86
C LEU A 11 -4.27 7.18 -8.74
N VAL A 12 -3.40 6.27 -8.29
CA VAL A 12 -2.25 5.81 -9.09
C VAL A 12 -2.70 5.17 -10.40
N LYS A 13 -3.73 4.31 -10.35
CA LYS A 13 -4.32 3.74 -11.56
C LYS A 13 -4.79 4.84 -12.51
N PHE A 14 -5.57 5.81 -12.02
CA PHE A 14 -6.08 6.92 -12.83
C PHE A 14 -4.96 7.70 -13.52
N ARG A 15 -3.87 8.01 -12.80
CA ARG A 15 -2.70 8.70 -13.36
C ARG A 15 -2.11 7.97 -14.57
N ARG A 16 -2.04 6.64 -14.50
CA ARG A 16 -1.49 5.78 -15.57
C ARG A 16 -2.42 5.63 -16.79
N LEU A 17 -3.69 6.03 -16.70
CA LEU A 17 -4.64 5.90 -17.82
C LEU A 17 -4.41 6.97 -18.90
N SER A 18 -4.74 6.61 -20.14
CA SER A 18 -4.88 7.57 -21.24
C SER A 18 -6.09 8.48 -21.02
N GLU A 19 -6.14 9.62 -21.71
CA GLU A 19 -7.24 10.59 -21.64
C GLU A 19 -8.63 9.96 -21.82
N ARG A 20 -8.81 9.14 -22.86
CA ARG A 20 -10.07 8.43 -23.11
C ARG A 20 -10.44 7.51 -21.95
N SER A 21 -9.47 6.78 -21.39
CA SER A 21 -9.71 5.87 -20.27
C SER A 21 -9.94 6.59 -18.95
N ARG A 22 -9.35 7.79 -18.74
CA ARG A 22 -9.61 8.65 -17.58
C ARG A 22 -11.08 9.08 -17.52
N LEU A 23 -11.64 9.50 -18.65
CA LEU A 23 -13.07 9.84 -18.75
C LEU A 23 -13.98 8.65 -18.42
N THR A 24 -13.68 7.47 -18.98
CA THR A 24 -14.43 6.26 -18.64
C THR A 24 -14.29 5.90 -17.16
N PHE A 25 -13.09 6.04 -16.60
CA PHE A 25 -12.83 5.78 -15.19
C PHE A 25 -13.66 6.69 -14.28
N THR A 26 -13.69 8.00 -14.52
CA THR A 26 -14.46 8.93 -13.68
C THR A 26 -15.96 8.77 -13.85
N ASN A 27 -16.44 8.48 -15.06
CA ASN A 27 -17.85 8.12 -15.28
C ASN A 27 -18.24 6.88 -14.44
N ASN A 28 -17.37 5.87 -14.37
CA ASN A 28 -17.59 4.70 -13.52
C ASN A 28 -17.51 4.98 -12.01
N LEU A 29 -16.87 6.08 -11.58
CA LEU A 29 -16.89 6.51 -10.18
C LEU A 29 -18.24 7.15 -9.80
N LYS A 30 -18.93 7.78 -10.75
CA LYS A 30 -20.25 8.40 -10.55
C LYS A 30 -21.38 7.37 -10.46
N ILE A 31 -21.19 6.17 -11.03
CA ILE A 31 -22.20 5.11 -11.05
C ILE A 31 -22.17 4.33 -9.72
N PRO A 32 -23.31 4.23 -8.98
CA PRO A 32 -23.42 3.37 -7.81
C PRO A 32 -23.10 1.91 -8.18
N LYS A 33 -22.16 1.27 -7.47
CA LYS A 33 -21.90 -0.16 -7.72
C LYS A 33 -23.07 -0.98 -7.18
N LYS A 34 -23.60 -1.90 -8.00
CA LYS A 34 -24.48 -2.97 -7.49
C LYS A 34 -23.74 -3.75 -6.40
N PRO A 35 -24.42 -4.18 -5.33
CA PRO A 35 -23.82 -5.06 -4.33
C PRO A 35 -23.25 -6.28 -5.05
N LYS A 36 -21.96 -6.55 -4.85
CA LYS A 36 -21.35 -7.77 -5.38
C LYS A 36 -21.95 -8.95 -4.61
N SER A 37 -22.36 -10.00 -5.32
CA SER A 37 -22.51 -11.33 -4.72
C SER A 37 -21.20 -11.72 -4.05
N GLU A 38 -21.27 -12.48 -2.95
CA GLU A 38 -20.15 -12.80 -2.04
C GLU A 38 -18.92 -13.46 -2.70
N SER A 39 -18.98 -13.84 -3.98
CA SER A 39 -17.86 -14.38 -4.77
C SER A 39 -16.96 -13.31 -5.41
N GLY A 40 -16.73 -12.19 -4.71
CA GLY A 40 -15.90 -11.10 -5.18
C GLY A 40 -14.41 -11.47 -5.17
N GLY A 41 -13.85 -11.76 -6.36
CA GLY A 41 -12.43 -12.02 -6.58
C GLY A 41 -11.52 -11.22 -5.65
N GLY A 42 -10.82 -11.94 -4.77
CA GLY A 42 -9.96 -11.37 -3.75
C GLY A 42 -8.84 -10.53 -4.34
N ASN A 43 -8.17 -9.75 -3.49
CA ASN A 43 -6.96 -9.04 -3.89
C ASN A 43 -5.95 -10.05 -4.45
N TYR A 44 -5.61 -9.91 -5.74
CA TYR A 44 -4.74 -10.82 -6.50
C TYR A 44 -3.42 -11.10 -5.77
N TRP A 45 -2.94 -10.15 -4.96
CA TRP A 45 -1.67 -10.18 -4.25
C TRP A 45 -1.80 -10.54 -2.76
N VAL A 46 -3.00 -10.91 -2.29
CA VAL A 46 -3.28 -11.02 -0.85
C VAL A 46 -2.37 -12.00 -0.13
N ARG A 47 -1.94 -13.09 -0.79
CA ARG A 47 -1.14 -14.14 -0.15
C ARG A 47 0.28 -13.68 0.10
N SER A 48 0.94 -13.11 -0.91
CA SER A 48 2.28 -12.54 -0.78
C SER A 48 2.29 -11.34 0.17
N VAL A 49 1.36 -10.39 0.00
CA VAL A 49 1.23 -9.22 0.88
C VAL A 49 1.05 -9.64 2.35
N SER A 50 0.18 -10.61 2.63
CA SER A 50 -0.04 -11.08 4.01
C SER A 50 1.16 -11.82 4.59
N GLY A 51 1.86 -12.65 3.81
CA GLY A 51 3.10 -13.32 4.23
C GLY A 51 4.17 -12.31 4.63
N ILE A 52 4.47 -11.36 3.74
CA ILE A 52 5.46 -10.30 3.95
C ILE A 52 5.05 -9.39 5.12
N SER A 53 3.78 -9.03 5.20
CA SER A 53 3.24 -8.23 6.30
C SER A 53 3.46 -8.92 7.65
N ASN A 54 3.22 -10.22 7.75
CA ASN A 54 3.43 -10.96 8.99
C ASN A 54 4.92 -11.15 9.31
N ALA A 55 5.74 -11.45 8.30
CA ALA A 55 7.17 -11.58 8.46
C ALA A 55 7.81 -10.27 8.97
N PHE A 56 7.41 -9.13 8.41
CA PHE A 56 7.84 -7.81 8.89
C PHE A 56 7.43 -7.56 10.34
N LYS A 57 6.15 -7.79 10.69
CA LYS A 57 5.63 -7.52 12.04
C LYS A 57 6.34 -8.34 13.11
N ASN A 58 6.62 -9.60 12.82
CA ASN A 58 7.23 -10.53 13.77
C ASN A 58 8.76 -10.61 13.64
N LYS A 59 9.35 -9.92 12.66
CA LYS A 59 10.77 -9.99 12.31
C LYS A 59 11.25 -11.44 12.11
N ASP A 60 10.43 -12.25 11.43
CA ASP A 60 10.64 -13.69 11.31
C ASP A 60 10.28 -14.20 9.90
N ASN A 61 11.28 -14.79 9.22
CA ASN A 61 11.13 -15.34 7.87
C ASN A 61 10.34 -16.65 7.85
N LYS A 62 10.09 -17.28 8.99
CA LYS A 62 9.21 -18.45 9.08
C LYS A 62 7.82 -18.16 8.51
N PHE A 63 7.31 -16.94 8.69
CA PHE A 63 6.02 -16.53 8.09
C PHE A 63 6.03 -16.51 6.56
N ILE A 64 7.20 -16.33 5.93
CA ILE A 64 7.36 -16.45 4.47
C ILE A 64 7.30 -17.93 4.08
N GLN A 65 8.05 -18.79 4.77
CA GLN A 65 8.10 -20.23 4.50
C GLN A 65 6.70 -20.87 4.66
N GLU A 66 6.04 -20.63 5.79
CA GLU A 66 4.66 -21.08 6.04
C GLU A 66 3.70 -20.58 4.95
N LYS A 67 3.90 -19.37 4.44
CA LYS A 67 3.06 -18.83 3.35
C LYS A 67 3.33 -19.53 2.03
N ILE A 68 4.58 -19.81 1.70
CA ILE A 68 4.97 -20.55 0.50
C ILE A 68 4.30 -21.92 0.50
N GLU A 69 4.45 -22.70 1.57
CA GLU A 69 3.81 -24.02 1.72
C GLU A 69 2.28 -23.94 1.55
N ALA A 70 1.65 -22.96 2.21
CA ALA A 70 0.21 -22.74 2.10
C ALA A 70 -0.25 -22.30 0.70
N VAL A 71 0.58 -21.63 -0.09
CA VAL A 71 0.25 -21.25 -1.48
C VAL A 71 0.50 -22.42 -2.43
N THR A 72 1.59 -23.17 -2.26
CA THR A 72 1.94 -24.35 -3.08
C THR A 72 0.83 -25.41 -3.01
N SER A 73 0.34 -25.73 -1.81
CA SER A 73 -0.75 -26.71 -1.65
C SER A 73 -2.03 -26.38 -2.43
N VAL A 74 -2.40 -25.10 -2.53
CA VAL A 74 -3.57 -24.66 -3.32
C VAL A 74 -3.23 -24.42 -4.79
N TYR A 75 -1.95 -24.24 -5.13
CA TYR A 75 -1.46 -24.17 -6.50
C TYR A 75 -1.59 -25.51 -7.21
N ASP A 76 -1.16 -26.59 -6.56
CA ASP A 76 -1.15 -27.95 -7.14
C ASP A 76 -2.57 -28.48 -7.45
N SER A 77 -3.58 -27.94 -6.78
CA SER A 77 -4.99 -28.31 -6.97
C SER A 77 -5.79 -27.32 -7.84
N ALA A 78 -5.18 -26.23 -8.28
CA ALA A 78 -5.85 -25.22 -9.09
C ALA A 78 -6.05 -25.71 -10.54
N LYS A 79 -7.27 -25.51 -11.06
CA LYS A 79 -7.64 -25.95 -12.42
C LYS A 79 -7.81 -24.82 -13.43
N LEU A 80 -7.96 -23.59 -12.95
CA LEU A 80 -8.19 -22.42 -13.81
C LEU A 80 -6.89 -21.67 -14.04
N ASP A 81 -6.54 -21.42 -15.29
CA ASP A 81 -5.29 -20.75 -15.69
C ASP A 81 -5.06 -19.42 -14.99
N GLY A 82 -6.12 -18.62 -14.83
CA GLY A 82 -6.06 -17.35 -14.11
C GLY A 82 -5.69 -17.51 -12.64
N THR A 83 -6.21 -18.55 -11.98
CA THR A 83 -5.90 -18.88 -10.58
C THR A 83 -4.49 -19.44 -10.45
N ILE A 84 -4.07 -20.32 -11.36
CA ILE A 84 -2.70 -20.86 -11.44
C ILE A 84 -1.70 -19.72 -11.58
N THR A 85 -1.95 -18.79 -12.52
CA THR A 85 -1.10 -17.62 -12.74
C THR A 85 -1.02 -16.74 -11.50
N MET A 86 -2.15 -16.50 -10.82
CA MET A 86 -2.18 -15.73 -9.57
C MET A 86 -1.32 -16.36 -8.49
N TYR A 87 -1.44 -17.66 -8.26
CA TYR A 87 -0.64 -18.37 -7.26
C TYR A 87 0.84 -18.37 -7.62
N LYS A 88 1.18 -18.66 -8.88
CA LYS A 88 2.56 -18.60 -9.37
C LYS A 88 3.20 -17.24 -9.09
N ARG A 89 2.52 -16.13 -9.40
CA ARG A 89 3.06 -14.78 -9.13
C ARG A 89 3.20 -14.47 -7.64
N ASN A 90 2.28 -14.96 -6.79
CA ASN A 90 2.44 -14.80 -5.35
C ASN A 90 3.63 -15.60 -4.82
N LEU A 91 3.87 -16.81 -5.34
CA LEU A 91 5.04 -17.63 -5.00
C LEU A 91 6.34 -16.95 -5.44
N GLU A 92 6.39 -16.45 -6.67
CA GLU A 92 7.54 -15.69 -7.18
C GLU A 92 7.92 -14.54 -6.25
N ILE A 93 6.94 -13.75 -5.80
CA ILE A 93 7.18 -12.68 -4.81
C ILE A 93 7.69 -13.27 -3.49
N LEU A 94 7.03 -14.27 -2.91
CA LEU A 94 7.41 -14.83 -1.62
C LEU A 94 8.83 -15.41 -1.62
N HIS A 95 9.25 -16.02 -2.72
CA HIS A 95 10.60 -16.57 -2.87
C HIS A 95 11.69 -15.48 -2.79
N ASN A 96 11.40 -14.25 -3.19
CA ASN A 96 12.34 -13.12 -3.04
C ASN A 96 12.60 -12.74 -1.57
N TYR A 97 11.76 -13.22 -0.64
CA TYR A 97 11.80 -12.84 0.78
C TYR A 97 12.21 -13.96 1.73
N ILE A 98 12.61 -15.13 1.24
CA ILE A 98 12.96 -16.29 2.10
C ILE A 98 14.07 -15.92 3.10
N ASP A 99 15.12 -15.26 2.62
CA ASP A 99 16.29 -14.90 3.43
C ASP A 99 16.39 -13.38 3.63
N PHE A 100 15.28 -12.65 3.39
CA PHE A 100 15.30 -11.20 3.49
C PHE A 100 15.42 -10.72 4.93
N ASP A 101 16.24 -9.70 5.16
CA ASP A 101 16.36 -9.06 6.46
C ASP A 101 15.34 -7.93 6.63
N PHE A 102 14.22 -8.24 7.28
CA PHE A 102 13.15 -7.27 7.58
C PHE A 102 13.57 -6.17 8.56
N SER A 103 14.67 -6.33 9.29
CA SER A 103 15.17 -5.28 10.19
C SER A 103 15.59 -4.03 9.41
N THR A 104 16.00 -4.19 8.15
CA THR A 104 16.35 -3.07 7.25
C THR A 104 15.20 -2.10 6.99
N TRP A 105 13.95 -2.51 7.23
CA TRP A 105 12.75 -1.69 7.08
C TRP A 105 12.25 -1.08 8.40
N CYS A 106 12.80 -1.51 9.53
CA CYS A 106 12.39 -1.04 10.85
C CYS A 106 13.20 0.18 11.29
N PRO A 107 12.63 1.11 12.07
CA PRO A 107 13.44 2.04 12.83
C PRO A 107 14.23 1.34 13.93
N PRO A 108 15.28 2.00 14.46
CA PRO A 108 16.00 1.47 15.62
C PRO A 108 15.06 1.38 16.83
N GLY A 109 15.20 0.31 17.60
CA GLY A 109 14.45 0.06 18.83
C GLY A 109 13.24 -0.86 18.66
N ASP A 110 12.45 -0.94 19.73
CA ASP A 110 11.24 -1.76 19.78
C ASP A 110 10.04 -1.02 19.20
N LEU A 111 9.26 -1.74 18.41
CA LEU A 111 8.08 -1.20 17.74
C LEU A 111 6.82 -1.60 18.50
N GLN A 112 5.98 -0.62 18.78
CA GLN A 112 4.62 -0.88 19.23
C GLN A 112 3.68 -0.72 18.04
N PHE A 113 3.11 -1.84 17.58
CA PHE A 113 2.18 -1.83 16.45
C PHE A 113 0.78 -1.40 16.88
N LEU A 114 0.22 -0.42 16.18
CA LEU A 114 -1.12 0.10 16.42
C LEU A 114 -2.14 -0.51 15.46
N ALA A 115 -3.39 -0.60 15.91
CA ALA A 115 -4.50 -0.93 15.03
C ALA A 115 -4.70 0.18 14.00
N ASN A 116 -4.92 -0.20 12.73
CA ASN A 116 -5.25 0.76 11.68
C ASN A 116 -6.74 1.15 11.80
N PRO A 117 -7.08 2.41 12.07
CA PRO A 117 -8.47 2.83 12.25
C PRO A 117 -9.27 2.88 10.94
N GLN A 118 -8.66 2.58 9.78
CA GLN A 118 -9.27 2.55 8.44
C GLN A 118 -10.02 3.84 8.06
N LEU A 119 -9.56 4.97 8.62
CA LEU A 119 -10.14 6.27 8.37
C LEU A 119 -9.86 6.75 6.94
N THR A 120 -10.74 7.63 6.46
CA THR A 120 -10.62 8.24 5.14
C THR A 120 -10.13 9.67 5.28
N LEU A 121 -9.15 10.06 4.47
CA LEU A 121 -8.62 11.42 4.45
C LEU A 121 -9.36 12.21 3.37
N ILE A 122 -9.93 13.37 3.73
CA ILE A 122 -10.54 14.27 2.74
C ILE A 122 -9.44 15.20 2.21
N VAL A 123 -9.22 15.21 0.90
CA VAL A 123 -8.28 16.10 0.22
C VAL A 123 -8.98 16.69 -1.00
N ASN A 124 -9.09 18.02 -1.06
CA ASN A 124 -9.79 18.76 -2.14
C ASN A 124 -11.17 18.16 -2.46
N ASP A 125 -11.99 18.03 -1.41
CA ASP A 125 -13.35 17.47 -1.42
C ASP A 125 -13.47 16.01 -1.89
N LEU A 126 -12.34 15.33 -2.08
CA LEU A 126 -12.28 13.92 -2.41
C LEU A 126 -11.93 13.09 -1.17
N SER A 127 -12.76 12.10 -0.88
CA SER A 127 -12.54 11.15 0.21
C SER A 127 -11.56 10.06 -0.25
N ILE A 128 -10.34 10.03 0.30
CA ILE A 128 -9.25 9.11 -0.07
C ILE A 128 -9.02 8.05 1.00
N GLN A 129 -9.15 6.78 0.61
CA GLN A 129 -8.96 5.65 1.51
C GLN A 129 -7.48 5.25 1.58
N ILE A 130 -6.96 5.23 2.81
CA ILE A 130 -5.55 4.96 3.11
C ILE A 130 -5.51 3.74 4.04
N ILE A 131 -4.83 2.68 3.59
CA ILE A 131 -4.84 1.38 4.26
C ILE A 131 -3.40 0.83 4.34
N PRO A 132 -2.51 1.46 5.12
CA PRO A 132 -1.20 0.88 5.38
C PRO A 132 -1.34 -0.48 6.07
N ASN A 133 -0.35 -1.35 5.84
CA ASN A 133 -0.31 -2.67 6.45
C ASN A 133 -0.02 -2.57 7.94
N HIS A 134 0.96 -1.72 8.30
CA HIS A 134 1.34 -1.49 9.70
C HIS A 134 1.52 -0.02 9.98
N ILE A 135 1.07 0.38 11.16
CA ILE A 135 1.37 1.65 11.80
C ILE A 135 2.06 1.30 13.12
N PHE A 136 3.15 1.98 13.44
CA PHE A 136 3.91 1.68 14.63
C PHE A 136 4.45 2.96 15.28
N SER A 137 4.49 2.96 16.61
CA SER A 137 5.24 3.94 17.39
C SER A 137 6.54 3.34 17.90
N TYR A 138 7.51 4.21 18.17
CA TYR A 138 8.82 3.85 18.72
C TYR A 138 9.44 5.09 19.38
N GLU A 139 10.30 4.88 20.36
CA GLU A 139 11.07 5.97 20.97
C GLU A 139 12.42 6.12 20.28
N HIS A 140 12.82 7.36 19.98
CA HIS A 140 14.16 7.64 19.51
C HIS A 140 14.70 8.93 20.13
N LYS A 141 15.80 8.81 20.87
CA LYS A 141 16.45 9.94 21.57
C LYS A 141 15.47 10.69 22.51
N GLY A 142 14.62 9.95 23.22
CA GLY A 142 13.63 10.52 24.14
C GLY A 142 12.39 11.13 23.48
N GLU A 143 12.29 11.11 22.15
CA GLU A 143 11.08 11.54 21.43
C GLU A 143 10.23 10.33 21.03
N GLN A 144 8.92 10.41 21.34
CA GLN A 144 7.94 9.46 20.82
C GLN A 144 7.67 9.76 19.34
N LYS A 145 8.01 8.79 18.50
CA LYS A 145 7.88 8.89 17.05
C LYS A 145 6.87 7.89 16.51
N MET A 146 6.37 8.19 15.32
CA MET A 146 5.46 7.31 14.60
C MET A 146 5.86 7.13 13.15
N GLY A 147 5.68 5.91 12.65
CA GLY A 147 5.83 5.55 11.26
C GLY A 147 4.73 4.61 10.80
N GLY A 148 4.77 4.26 9.52
CA GLY A 148 3.94 3.25 8.93
C GLY A 148 4.61 2.67 7.69
N ILE A 149 4.31 1.41 7.40
CA ILE A 149 4.76 0.74 6.19
C ILE A 149 3.58 0.24 5.37
N TRP A 150 3.67 0.44 4.06
CA TRP A 150 2.66 0.00 3.11
C TRP A 150 3.30 -0.91 2.05
N PHE A 151 2.90 -2.17 2.06
CA PHE A 151 3.25 -3.16 1.04
C PHE A 151 2.28 -3.06 -0.12
N VAL A 152 2.78 -2.69 -1.29
CA VAL A 152 2.00 -2.54 -2.52
C VAL A 152 2.55 -3.47 -3.59
N CYS A 153 1.70 -3.88 -4.52
CA CYS A 153 2.11 -4.70 -5.66
C CYS A 153 1.31 -4.32 -6.91
N TRP A 154 1.97 -4.31 -8.06
CA TRP A 154 1.37 -4.14 -9.38
C TRP A 154 1.99 -5.15 -10.35
N LEU A 155 1.30 -5.47 -11.45
CA LEU A 155 1.74 -6.52 -12.40
C LEU A 155 3.16 -6.33 -12.93
N ASP A 156 3.52 -5.09 -13.27
CA ASP A 156 4.83 -4.71 -13.80
C ASP A 156 5.58 -3.78 -12.83
N GLY A 157 5.20 -3.83 -11.54
CA GLY A 157 5.71 -2.93 -10.51
C GLY A 157 5.18 -1.49 -10.60
N PHE A 158 5.57 -0.72 -9.58
CA PHE A 158 5.33 0.70 -9.49
C PHE A 158 6.50 1.51 -10.06
N LYS A 159 6.19 2.70 -10.58
CA LYS A 159 7.20 3.71 -10.84
C LYS A 159 7.45 4.46 -9.53
N GLN A 160 8.64 5.03 -9.35
CA GLN A 160 8.97 5.80 -8.16
C GLN A 160 7.95 6.92 -7.86
N ASP A 161 7.51 7.65 -8.88
CA ASP A 161 6.45 8.66 -8.77
C ASP A 161 5.14 8.11 -8.18
N ASP A 162 4.79 6.86 -8.53
CA ASP A 162 3.56 6.24 -8.05
C ASP A 162 3.70 5.87 -6.57
N LEU A 163 4.87 5.34 -6.16
CA LEU A 163 5.22 5.10 -4.76
C LEU A 163 5.26 6.42 -3.95
N GLY A 164 5.71 7.51 -4.58
CA GLY A 164 5.66 8.86 -4.02
C GLY A 164 4.26 9.26 -3.56
N ILE A 165 3.23 9.04 -4.39
CA ILE A 165 1.82 9.30 -4.07
C ILE A 165 1.38 8.51 -2.82
N PHE A 166 1.75 7.23 -2.73
CA PHE A 166 1.45 6.41 -1.56
C PHE A 166 2.14 6.95 -0.30
N SER A 167 3.42 7.34 -0.39
CA SER A 167 4.19 7.84 0.75
C SER A 167 3.66 9.18 1.27
N GLU A 168 3.26 10.07 0.36
CA GLU A 168 2.66 11.35 0.69
C GLU A 168 1.30 11.16 1.37
N ALA A 169 0.46 10.27 0.83
CA ALA A 169 -0.82 9.93 1.44
C ALA A 169 -0.63 9.35 2.85
N LEU A 170 0.32 8.43 3.03
CA LEU A 170 0.64 7.84 4.32
C LEU A 170 1.10 8.88 5.34
N PHE A 171 2.00 9.79 4.95
CA PHE A 171 2.48 10.85 5.84
C PHE A 171 1.33 11.80 6.26
N ARG A 172 0.50 12.24 5.31
CA ARG A 172 -0.67 13.09 5.59
C ARG A 172 -1.66 12.37 6.52
N TYR A 173 -1.87 11.07 6.30
CA TYR A 173 -2.74 10.24 7.14
C TYR A 173 -2.24 10.13 8.58
N LEU A 174 -0.98 9.78 8.78
CA LEU A 174 -0.39 9.68 10.12
C LEU A 174 -0.36 11.04 10.82
N SER A 175 -0.05 12.10 10.08
CA SER A 175 -0.08 13.47 10.61
C SER A 175 -1.47 13.87 11.06
N PHE A 176 -2.50 13.55 10.27
CA PHE A 176 -3.88 13.85 10.63
C PHE A 176 -4.32 13.16 11.93
N LEU A 177 -3.90 11.91 12.13
CA LEU A 177 -4.35 11.10 13.26
C LEU A 177 -3.52 11.27 14.53
N TYR A 178 -2.21 11.42 14.41
CA TYR A 178 -1.29 11.19 15.51
C TYR A 178 -0.32 12.34 15.79
N SER A 179 -0.30 13.41 14.98
CA SER A 179 0.65 14.52 15.16
C SER A 179 0.50 15.30 16.47
N ARG A 180 -0.61 15.12 17.20
CA ARG A 180 -0.82 15.73 18.52
C ARG A 180 0.02 15.07 19.61
N GLU A 181 0.27 13.77 19.49
CA GLU A 181 0.93 12.94 20.52
C GLU A 181 2.31 12.44 20.06
N TYR A 182 2.50 12.29 18.75
CA TYR A 182 3.70 11.69 18.16
C TYR A 182 4.30 12.61 17.11
N LYS A 183 5.63 12.57 17.03
CA LYS A 183 6.36 13.14 15.89
C LYS A 183 6.37 12.15 14.74
N ILE A 184 5.72 12.49 13.64
CA ILE A 184 5.70 11.63 12.46
C ILE A 184 7.09 11.62 11.81
N ASP A 185 7.69 10.44 11.66
CA ASP A 185 9.02 10.31 11.06
C ASP A 185 8.90 10.02 9.55
N PRO A 186 9.25 10.98 8.68
CA PRO A 186 9.12 10.83 7.23
C PRO A 186 10.01 9.71 6.65
N ASN A 187 11.08 9.30 7.34
CA ASN A 187 11.91 8.16 6.93
C ASN A 187 11.15 6.83 7.04
N TYR A 188 10.20 6.77 7.97
CA TYR A 188 9.41 5.59 8.25
C TYR A 188 7.95 5.77 7.85
N CYS A 189 7.63 6.73 6.98
CA CYS A 189 6.45 6.68 6.11
C CYS A 189 6.87 5.97 4.82
N SER A 190 7.04 4.65 4.91
CA SER A 190 7.69 3.82 3.89
C SER A 190 6.68 3.05 3.04
N ILE A 191 6.90 3.03 1.73
CA ILE A 191 6.16 2.23 0.78
C ILE A 191 7.15 1.23 0.17
N VAL A 192 6.74 -0.03 0.11
CA VAL A 192 7.54 -1.10 -0.48
C VAL A 192 6.74 -1.73 -1.61
N ASP A 193 7.28 -1.68 -2.82
CA ASP A 193 6.81 -2.53 -3.89
C ASP A 193 7.36 -3.93 -3.68
N ILE A 194 6.50 -4.85 -3.28
CA ILE A 194 6.92 -6.21 -2.95
C ILE A 194 7.34 -7.03 -4.17
N LEU A 195 6.98 -6.59 -5.39
CA LEU A 195 7.42 -7.27 -6.60
C LEU A 195 8.89 -6.95 -6.90
N THR A 196 9.25 -5.66 -6.84
CA THR A 196 10.60 -5.17 -7.19
C THR A 196 11.53 -5.07 -5.99
N MET A 197 10.99 -5.23 -4.77
CA MET A 197 11.65 -4.98 -3.49
C MET A 197 12.07 -3.51 -3.29
N GLU A 198 11.62 -2.61 -4.15
CA GLU A 198 11.93 -1.19 -4.05
C GLU A 198 11.23 -0.56 -2.85
N ARG A 199 12.00 0.20 -2.06
CA ARG A 199 11.51 0.97 -0.91
C ARG A 199 11.66 2.46 -1.16
N LEU A 200 10.59 3.20 -0.92
CA LEU A 200 10.56 4.66 -0.94
C LEU A 200 9.99 5.19 0.38
N SER A 201 10.57 6.25 0.91
CA SER A 201 10.05 6.95 2.08
C SER A 201 9.60 8.36 1.73
N TYR A 202 8.68 8.92 2.51
CA TYR A 202 8.23 10.30 2.31
C TYR A 202 9.37 11.33 2.44
N GLN A 203 10.43 11.00 3.18
CA GLN A 203 11.63 11.83 3.25
C GLN A 203 12.22 12.13 1.86
N GLN A 204 12.17 11.18 0.92
CA GLN A 204 12.65 11.40 -0.45
C GLN A 204 11.81 12.42 -1.22
N VAL A 205 10.51 12.55 -0.90
CA VAL A 205 9.63 13.59 -1.43
C VAL A 205 9.99 14.95 -0.84
N LEU A 206 10.24 15.01 0.48
CA LEU A 206 10.66 16.25 1.15
C LEU A 206 12.01 16.77 0.63
N GLU A 207 12.93 15.87 0.28
CA GLU A 207 14.24 16.19 -0.30
C GLU A 207 14.18 16.53 -1.80
N GLY A 208 13.01 16.46 -2.43
CA GLY A 208 12.84 16.75 -3.85
C GLY A 208 13.39 15.67 -4.81
N LYS A 209 13.77 14.49 -4.29
CA LYS A 209 14.21 13.35 -5.11
C LYS A 209 13.03 12.74 -5.87
N ILE A 210 11.83 12.85 -5.30
CA ILE A 210 10.57 12.36 -5.87
C ILE A 210 9.57 13.51 -5.91
N ALA A 211 8.86 13.66 -7.03
CA ALA A 211 7.88 14.73 -7.16
C ALA A 211 6.65 14.52 -6.25
N PRO A 212 6.15 15.57 -5.56
CA PRO A 212 4.91 15.49 -4.78
C PRO A 212 3.70 15.52 -5.72
N LEU A 213 3.16 14.35 -6.04
CA LEU A 213 2.15 14.18 -7.10
C LEU A 213 0.74 13.91 -6.59
N LEU A 214 0.53 13.71 -5.28
CA LEU A 214 -0.80 13.36 -4.75
C LEU A 214 -1.83 14.43 -5.09
N GLU A 215 -1.53 15.68 -4.76
CA GLU A 215 -2.46 16.79 -4.94
C GLU A 215 -2.70 17.13 -6.42
N HIS A 216 -1.64 17.10 -7.23
CA HIS A 216 -1.75 17.26 -8.67
C HIS A 216 -2.65 16.17 -9.28
N THR A 217 -2.52 14.93 -8.82
CA THR A 217 -3.34 13.80 -9.30
C THR A 217 -4.81 13.97 -8.91
N ILE A 218 -5.08 14.41 -7.68
CA ILE A 218 -6.45 14.69 -7.20
C ILE A 218 -7.08 15.85 -7.97
N ASN A 219 -6.35 16.96 -8.14
CA ASN A 219 -6.82 18.11 -8.91
C ASN A 219 -7.11 17.74 -10.36
N THR A 220 -6.28 16.86 -10.94
CA THR A 220 -6.52 16.34 -12.29
C THR A 220 -7.78 15.48 -12.32
N LEU A 221 -7.96 14.56 -11.36
CA LEU A 221 -9.17 13.73 -11.27
C LEU A 221 -10.44 14.58 -11.13
N ASN A 222 -10.42 15.60 -10.27
CA ASN A 222 -11.54 16.51 -10.04
C ASN A 222 -11.97 17.26 -11.31
N LYS A 223 -11.08 17.49 -12.27
CA LYS A 223 -11.46 18.08 -13.57
C LYS A 223 -12.33 17.17 -14.45
N TYR A 224 -12.32 15.86 -14.21
CA TYR A 224 -13.15 14.89 -14.94
C TYR A 224 -14.40 14.46 -14.15
N LEU A 225 -14.54 14.92 -12.92
CA LEU A 225 -15.66 14.64 -12.02
C LEU A 225 -16.70 15.74 -12.16
#